data_AF-A0A7S1CVF1-F1
#
_entry.id   AF-A0A7S1CVF1-F1
#
_cell.length_a   1.000
_cell.length_b   1.000
_cell.length_c   1.000
_cell.angle_alpha   90.00
_cell.angle_beta   90.00
_cell.angle_gamma   90.00
#
_symmetry.space_group_name_H-M   'P 1'
#
loop_
_entity.id
_entity.type
_entity.pdbx_description
1 polymer ?
#
loop_
_entity_poly.entity_id
_entity_poly.type
_entity_poly.pdbx_seq_one_letter_code
_entity_poly.pdbx_strand_id
1 'polypeptide(L)'
;GDARWVALLDEYSKGIIPDFGEKVATLVDAVMSGYDEEAHYFDSKVSHERREVLLEDIHGKVHPVFETQLALASAKSLNAYKQRMQTLSQGETFCERADKAFEQAMQDFDAMAGALKVPGTAWKTEAAAREALKQDLQAHAESLKAAHLKSSLESCCEDAEEKLCGMVAPLLENAPRELWSRMESIIDNVREEECSSLVGKVAGYGVHDDEKAEMFAILDDSIRMNVKKLSKEAANTILPRMKDKFSESFHKDAEGMPRMWTPSLDISKIAKEAKQDAAHLLSQFTVIGCNVDPGASSVIEKAIHSLNEPNPKGPITGFDIHAAPSWQNIDSDNVLLTPAQVRSSWRQFSSDVALSVQQAVATQEANRLARNKVPPVWAILAMFVLGFNELVSVLRNPLWLITLLILLAFARTVYVELDVEGEMQNGLLPGVMALSVKFVPTVQKVVYRVIEAGKKMMEGPHEDTAESPGPTTESRQERPKHEHHTQDGNGLRRRINMQQDDHIAEDMDIDTSPTPMGNMSRKDD
;
A
#
# COMPACT_ATOMS: atom_id res chain seq x y z
N GLY A 1 41.10 27.49 67.34
CA GLY A 1 40.48 28.52 66.48
C GLY A 1 39.43 29.23 67.28
N ASP A 2 39.09 30.47 66.91
CA ASP A 2 38.01 31.22 67.55
C ASP A 2 36.68 30.43 67.49
N ALA A 3 35.99 30.31 68.63
CA ALA A 3 34.70 29.66 68.73
C ALA A 3 33.65 30.31 67.81
N ARG A 4 33.75 31.62 67.57
CA ARG A 4 32.87 32.37 66.65
C ARG A 4 33.05 31.93 65.20
N TRP A 5 34.30 31.70 64.77
CA TRP A 5 34.60 31.19 63.43
C TRP A 5 34.13 29.74 63.26
N VAL A 6 34.29 28.90 64.28
CA VAL A 6 33.79 27.51 64.25
C VAL A 6 32.25 27.46 64.18
N ALA A 7 31.56 28.33 64.93
CA ALA A 7 30.10 28.46 64.85
C ALA A 7 29.62 28.92 63.46
N LEU A 8 30.34 29.86 62.82
CA LEU A 8 30.05 30.31 61.47
C LEU A 8 30.28 29.20 60.42
N LEU A 9 31.28 28.34 60.61
CA LEU A 9 31.49 27.15 59.77
C LEU A 9 30.44 26.04 59.98
N ASP A 10 29.84 25.94 61.17
CA ASP A 10 28.70 25.05 61.43
C ASP A 10 27.41 25.58 60.78
N GLU A 11 27.17 26.91 60.82
CA GLU A 11 26.06 27.56 60.10
C GLU A 11 26.22 27.44 58.58
N TYR A 12 27.44 27.63 58.07
CA TYR A 12 27.83 27.40 56.66
C TYR A 12 27.43 26.02 56.14
N SER A 13 27.56 24.96 56.97
CA SER A 13 27.19 23.59 56.58
C SER A 13 25.69 23.38 56.35
N LYS A 14 24.84 24.33 56.80
CA LYS A 14 23.37 24.23 56.79
C LYS A 14 22.72 25.02 55.64
N GLY A 15 23.47 25.86 54.93
CA GLY A 15 23.00 26.60 53.76
C GLY A 15 23.55 28.01 53.65
N ILE A 16 22.73 28.93 53.13
CA ILE A 16 23.07 30.35 53.04
C ILE A 16 22.99 30.96 54.44
N ILE A 17 24.10 31.55 54.91
CA ILE A 17 24.20 32.24 56.19
C ILE A 17 23.51 33.61 56.08
N PRO A 18 22.48 33.90 56.89
CA PRO A 18 21.92 35.25 56.98
C PRO A 18 22.98 36.23 57.50
N ASP A 19 23.05 37.39 56.88
CA ASP A 19 23.91 38.52 57.27
C ASP A 19 25.40 38.14 57.38
N PHE A 20 25.85 37.22 56.52
CA PHE A 20 27.24 36.75 56.46
C PHE A 20 28.24 37.90 56.41
N GLY A 21 27.97 38.95 55.63
CA GLY A 21 28.85 40.11 55.50
C GLY A 21 29.09 40.82 56.84
N GLU A 22 28.04 41.02 57.64
CA GLU A 22 28.09 41.68 58.95
C GLU A 22 28.68 40.75 60.04
N LYS A 23 28.33 39.46 60.01
CA LYS A 23 28.93 38.45 60.91
C LYS A 23 30.44 38.34 60.71
N VAL A 24 30.89 38.34 59.46
CA VAL A 24 32.32 38.34 59.12
C VAL A 24 32.98 39.67 59.50
N ALA A 25 32.36 40.82 59.21
CA ALA A 25 32.89 42.12 59.63
C ALA A 25 33.15 42.18 61.14
N THR A 26 32.14 41.78 61.94
CA THR A 26 32.22 41.72 63.40
C THR A 26 33.33 40.78 63.89
N LEU A 27 33.59 39.69 63.17
CA LEU A 27 34.68 38.76 63.48
C LEU A 27 36.06 39.35 63.12
N VAL A 28 36.19 39.99 61.97
CA VAL A 28 37.41 40.70 61.54
C VAL A 28 37.73 41.82 62.52
N ASP A 29 36.77 42.68 62.86
CA ASP A 29 36.95 43.79 63.80
C ASP A 29 37.35 43.30 65.20
N ALA A 30 36.75 42.22 65.70
CA ALA A 30 37.12 41.64 66.98
C ALA A 30 38.57 41.09 66.99
N VAL A 31 39.00 40.43 65.92
CA VAL A 31 40.37 39.93 65.78
C VAL A 31 41.38 41.08 65.62
N MET A 32 41.03 42.11 64.84
CA MET A 32 41.86 43.29 64.63
C MET A 32 42.00 44.12 65.91
N SER A 33 40.91 44.34 66.67
CA SER A 33 40.96 45.06 67.94
C SER A 33 41.83 44.34 68.98
N GLY A 34 41.73 43.00 69.08
CA GLY A 34 42.60 42.21 69.96
C GLY A 34 44.07 42.26 69.55
N TYR A 35 44.34 42.23 68.24
CA TYR A 35 45.69 42.47 67.71
C TYR A 35 46.20 43.87 68.07
N ASP A 36 45.41 44.91 67.85
CA ASP A 36 45.80 46.30 68.07
C ASP A 36 46.06 46.61 69.56
N GLU A 37 45.34 45.97 70.49
CA GLU A 37 45.60 46.05 71.93
C GLU A 37 46.95 45.43 72.34
N GLU A 38 47.29 44.24 71.83
CA GLU A 38 48.57 43.57 72.12
C GLU A 38 49.75 44.21 71.37
N ALA A 39 49.53 44.64 70.13
CA ALA A 39 50.56 45.19 69.25
C ALA A 39 50.96 46.64 69.59
N HIS A 40 50.19 47.34 70.44
CA HIS A 40 50.46 48.73 70.83
C HIS A 40 51.84 48.96 71.47
N TYR A 41 52.43 47.93 72.07
CA TYR A 41 53.75 48.00 72.72
C TYR A 41 54.95 47.79 71.78
N PHE A 42 54.71 47.52 70.49
CA PHE A 42 55.75 47.22 69.51
C PHE A 42 56.05 48.42 68.60
N ASP A 43 57.10 48.29 67.77
CA ASP A 43 57.42 49.29 66.75
C ASP A 43 56.23 49.47 65.78
N SER A 44 55.82 50.71 65.54
CA SER A 44 54.62 51.03 64.77
C SER A 44 54.69 50.56 63.30
N LYS A 45 55.88 50.47 62.70
CA LYS A 45 56.04 50.00 61.32
C LYS A 45 55.91 48.48 61.26
N VAL A 46 56.59 47.78 62.18
CA VAL A 46 56.50 46.31 62.27
C VAL A 46 55.08 45.86 62.66
N SER A 47 54.42 46.59 63.57
CA SER A 47 53.02 46.37 63.94
C SER A 47 52.09 46.50 62.74
N HIS A 48 52.19 47.60 61.98
CA HIS A 48 51.36 47.82 60.79
C HIS A 48 51.58 46.74 59.70
N GLU A 49 52.84 46.40 59.40
CA GLU A 49 53.17 45.33 58.44
C GLU A 49 52.59 43.96 58.86
N ARG A 50 52.61 43.65 60.17
CA ARG A 50 52.03 42.40 60.69
C ARG A 50 50.50 42.42 60.74
N ARG A 51 49.89 43.58 60.95
CA ARG A 51 48.44 43.79 60.88
C ARG A 51 47.90 43.55 59.47
N GLU A 52 48.59 44.05 58.44
CA GLU A 52 48.24 43.80 57.03
C GLU A 52 48.35 42.31 56.67
N VAL A 53 49.44 41.65 57.06
CA VAL A 53 49.60 40.20 56.86
C VAL A 53 48.47 39.41 57.55
N LEU A 54 48.11 39.75 58.78
CA LEU A 54 46.99 39.10 59.49
C LEU A 54 45.66 39.29 58.76
N LEU A 55 45.40 40.47 58.21
CA LEU A 55 44.18 40.77 57.45
C LEU A 55 44.12 39.97 56.14
N GLU A 56 45.24 39.84 55.42
CA GLU A 56 45.34 39.00 54.22
C GLU A 56 45.10 37.51 54.56
N ASP A 57 45.66 37.04 55.67
CA ASP A 57 45.54 35.66 56.16
C ASP A 57 44.10 35.29 56.63
N ILE A 58 43.32 36.30 57.05
CA ILE A 58 41.89 36.17 57.35
C ILE A 58 41.08 36.19 56.05
N HIS A 59 41.34 37.15 55.14
CA HIS A 59 40.68 37.19 53.84
C HIS A 59 40.88 35.89 53.05
N GLY A 60 42.07 35.28 53.07
CA GLY A 60 42.35 33.99 52.45
C GLY A 60 41.54 32.82 53.02
N LYS A 61 41.06 32.90 54.27
CA LYS A 61 40.20 31.90 54.91
C LYS A 61 38.71 32.17 54.69
N VAL A 62 38.32 33.44 54.58
CA VAL A 62 36.92 33.86 54.36
C VAL A 62 36.51 33.75 52.88
N HIS A 63 37.41 34.08 51.94
CA HIS A 63 37.08 34.13 50.50
C HIS A 63 36.49 32.82 49.95
N PRO A 64 37.02 31.61 50.24
CA PRO A 64 36.42 30.37 49.73
C PRO A 64 35.03 30.08 50.30
N VAL A 65 34.77 30.53 51.53
CA VAL A 65 33.45 30.45 52.18
C VAL A 65 32.49 31.40 51.47
N PHE A 66 32.91 32.64 51.20
CA PHE A 66 32.13 33.63 50.45
C PHE A 66 31.80 33.16 49.01
N GLU A 67 32.78 32.62 48.28
CA GLU A 67 32.57 32.06 46.92
C GLU A 67 31.51 30.93 46.93
N THR A 68 31.57 30.04 47.92
CA THR A 68 30.59 28.95 48.04
C THR A 68 29.20 29.49 48.42
N GLN A 69 29.12 30.51 49.27
CA GLN A 69 27.86 31.18 49.62
C GLN A 69 27.23 31.91 48.42
N LEU A 70 28.04 32.56 47.57
CA LEU A 70 27.60 33.12 46.28
C LEU A 70 27.08 32.01 45.35
N ALA A 71 27.79 30.89 45.22
CA ALA A 71 27.35 29.77 44.40
C ALA A 71 25.99 29.18 44.86
N LEU A 72 25.77 29.10 46.18
CA LEU A 72 24.48 28.71 46.76
C LEU A 72 23.37 29.73 46.46
N ALA A 73 23.68 31.03 46.49
CA ALA A 73 22.74 32.09 46.10
C ALA A 73 22.36 32.02 44.61
N SER A 74 23.34 31.80 43.71
CA SER A 74 23.07 31.56 42.28
C SER A 74 22.20 30.33 42.07
N ALA A 75 22.54 29.19 42.70
CA ALA A 75 21.77 27.95 42.57
C ALA A 75 20.32 28.10 43.09
N LYS A 76 20.12 28.81 44.21
CA LYS A 76 18.79 29.10 44.75
C LYS A 76 17.97 29.98 43.80
N SER A 77 18.58 31.02 43.23
CA SER A 77 17.94 31.94 42.28
C SER A 77 17.56 31.22 40.97
N LEU A 78 18.45 30.39 40.44
CA LEU A 78 18.21 29.55 39.26
C LEU A 78 17.09 28.52 39.49
N ASN A 79 17.01 27.92 40.68
CA ASN A 79 15.93 26.98 41.02
C ASN A 79 14.58 27.69 41.16
N ALA A 80 14.53 28.89 41.77
CA ALA A 80 13.33 29.70 41.84
C ALA A 80 12.85 30.13 40.44
N TYR A 81 13.78 30.51 39.55
CA TYR A 81 13.50 30.77 38.14
C TYR A 81 12.87 29.56 37.43
N LYS A 82 13.48 28.37 37.57
CA LYS A 82 12.96 27.13 36.96
C LYS A 82 11.53 26.80 37.40
N GLN A 83 11.22 26.97 38.69
CA GLN A 83 9.87 26.79 39.23
C GLN A 83 8.86 27.80 38.65
N ARG A 84 9.27 29.07 38.52
CA ARG A 84 8.45 30.13 37.90
C ARG A 84 8.17 29.83 36.42
N MET A 85 9.17 29.37 35.66
CA MET A 85 9.02 29.00 34.24
C MET A 85 8.07 27.81 34.02
N GLN A 86 7.98 26.88 34.98
CA GLN A 86 7.04 25.76 34.97
C GLN A 86 5.60 26.16 35.37
N THR A 87 5.42 27.31 36.01
CA THR A 87 4.11 27.72 36.54
C THR A 87 3.32 28.44 35.44
N LEU A 88 2.25 27.82 34.95
CA LEU A 88 1.38 28.40 33.91
C LEU A 88 0.42 29.44 34.48
N SER A 89 0.72 30.70 34.20
CA SER A 89 -0.11 31.88 34.38
C SER A 89 -1.09 32.04 33.21
N GLN A 90 -2.38 32.25 33.48
CA GLN A 90 -3.38 32.47 32.43
C GLN A 90 -3.11 33.79 31.68
N GLY A 91 -2.99 33.71 30.36
CA GLY A 91 -2.86 34.87 29.46
C GLY A 91 -1.45 35.45 29.34
N GLU A 92 -0.44 34.93 30.04
CA GLU A 92 0.96 35.39 29.93
C GLU A 92 1.73 34.56 28.90
N THR A 93 2.34 35.21 27.91
CA THR A 93 3.16 34.55 26.88
C THR A 93 4.46 33.97 27.45
N PHE A 94 5.17 33.14 26.67
CA PHE A 94 6.45 32.59 27.09
C PHE A 94 7.51 33.69 27.28
N CYS A 95 7.59 34.66 26.37
CA CYS A 95 8.51 35.79 26.49
C CYS A 95 8.24 36.64 27.74
N GLU A 96 7.00 37.07 27.97
CA GLU A 96 6.64 37.86 29.16
C GLU A 96 6.97 37.11 30.46
N ARG A 97 6.70 35.80 30.51
CA ARG A 97 7.04 34.96 31.65
C ARG A 97 8.56 34.83 31.83
N ALA A 98 9.31 34.66 30.75
CA ALA A 98 10.76 34.55 30.76
C ALA A 98 11.42 35.84 31.27
N ASP A 99 11.02 37.00 30.73
CA ASP A 99 11.55 38.31 31.12
C ASP A 99 11.28 38.60 32.60
N LYS A 100 10.02 38.41 33.04
CA LYS A 100 9.62 38.60 34.44
C LYS A 100 10.29 37.62 35.41
N ALA A 101 10.44 36.35 35.03
CA ALA A 101 11.12 35.37 35.84
C ALA A 101 12.64 35.64 35.91
N PHE A 102 13.23 36.14 34.82
CA PHE A 102 14.62 36.58 34.74
C PHE A 102 14.87 37.80 35.63
N GLU A 103 14.07 38.86 35.50
CA GLU A 103 14.16 40.06 36.35
C GLU A 103 14.06 39.71 37.84
N GLN A 104 13.08 38.89 38.22
CA GLN A 104 12.92 38.47 39.62
C GLN A 104 14.11 37.60 40.08
N ALA A 105 14.65 36.71 39.24
CA ALA A 105 15.81 35.90 39.61
C ALA A 105 17.08 36.74 39.81
N MET A 106 17.26 37.80 38.99
CA MET A 106 18.36 38.75 39.17
C MET A 106 18.18 39.61 40.43
N GLN A 107 16.96 40.05 40.74
CA GLN A 107 16.66 40.78 41.99
C GLN A 107 16.85 39.89 43.24
N ASP A 108 16.38 38.64 43.19
CA ASP A 108 16.55 37.66 44.27
C ASP A 108 18.05 37.41 44.52
N PHE A 109 18.86 37.29 43.46
CA PHE A 109 20.30 37.15 43.55
C PHE A 109 20.97 38.41 44.10
N ASP A 110 20.69 39.60 43.54
CA ASP A 110 21.32 40.86 43.95
C ASP A 110 21.04 41.18 45.44
N ALA A 111 19.83 40.85 45.93
CA ALA A 111 19.49 40.96 47.35
C ALA A 111 20.29 39.99 48.24
N MET A 112 20.45 38.73 47.81
CA MET A 112 21.25 37.75 48.56
C MET A 112 22.74 38.09 48.52
N ALA A 113 23.28 38.47 47.37
CA ALA A 113 24.67 38.89 47.19
C ALA A 113 25.01 40.12 48.04
N GLY A 114 24.10 41.09 48.14
CA GLY A 114 24.23 42.25 49.03
C GLY A 114 24.42 41.86 50.50
N ALA A 115 23.67 40.88 51.01
CA ALA A 115 23.80 40.38 52.39
C ALA A 115 25.08 39.55 52.65
N LEU A 116 25.68 39.00 51.58
CA LEU A 116 26.97 38.28 51.65
C LEU A 116 28.19 39.22 51.60
N LYS A 117 28.02 40.49 51.22
CA LYS A 117 29.11 41.43 50.96
C LYS A 117 29.87 41.80 52.24
N VAL A 118 31.16 41.45 52.31
CA VAL A 118 32.03 41.82 53.45
C VAL A 118 32.54 43.25 53.30
N PRO A 119 32.24 44.18 54.23
CA PRO A 119 32.78 45.55 54.22
C PRO A 119 34.31 45.59 54.14
N GLY A 120 34.85 46.60 53.46
CA GLY A 120 36.31 46.77 53.30
C GLY A 120 36.99 45.85 52.28
N THR A 121 36.27 44.88 51.70
CA THR A 121 36.82 43.98 50.67
C THR A 121 36.56 44.51 49.25
N ALA A 122 37.49 44.25 48.32
CA ALA A 122 37.42 44.66 46.92
C ALA A 122 37.25 43.44 45.97
N TRP A 123 36.58 42.39 46.44
CA TRP A 123 36.42 41.13 45.71
C TRP A 123 35.52 41.30 44.48
N LYS A 124 35.99 40.82 43.31
CA LYS A 124 35.26 40.90 42.03
C LYS A 124 34.38 39.68 41.74
N THR A 125 34.41 38.68 42.62
CA THR A 125 33.70 37.40 42.50
C THR A 125 32.18 37.56 42.48
N GLU A 126 31.63 38.57 43.16
CA GLU A 126 30.20 38.95 43.09
C GLU A 126 29.75 39.25 41.65
N ALA A 127 30.48 40.13 40.95
CA ALA A 127 30.16 40.52 39.58
C ALA A 127 30.31 39.37 38.57
N ALA A 128 31.31 38.50 38.79
CA ALA A 128 31.50 37.29 37.98
C ALA A 128 30.36 36.28 38.19
N ALA A 129 29.97 36.01 39.45
CA ALA A 129 28.86 35.13 39.78
C ALA A 129 27.51 35.64 39.23
N ARG A 130 27.30 36.96 39.24
CA ARG A 130 26.13 37.62 38.67
C ARG A 130 26.02 37.42 37.16
N GLU A 131 27.11 37.62 36.44
CA GLU A 131 27.12 37.46 34.97
C GLU A 131 27.03 35.98 34.56
N ALA A 132 27.63 35.06 35.33
CA ALA A 132 27.47 33.62 35.14
C ALA A 132 25.99 33.19 35.33
N LEU A 133 25.34 33.63 36.41
CA LEU A 133 23.91 33.37 36.63
C LEU A 133 23.05 33.91 35.47
N LYS A 134 23.34 35.13 35.00
CA LYS A 134 22.64 35.71 33.85
C LYS A 134 22.78 34.84 32.59
N GLN A 135 23.98 34.33 32.30
CA GLN A 135 24.20 33.41 31.18
C GLN A 135 23.45 32.08 31.37
N ASP A 136 23.47 31.48 32.56
CA ASP A 136 22.72 30.26 32.87
C ASP A 136 21.20 30.43 32.69
N LEU A 137 20.65 31.57 33.11
CA LEU A 137 19.22 31.90 32.96
C LEU A 137 18.83 32.07 31.48
N GLN A 138 19.67 32.74 30.69
CA GLN A 138 19.47 32.94 29.25
C GLN A 138 19.56 31.62 28.49
N ALA A 139 20.62 30.82 28.72
CA ALA A 139 20.78 29.51 28.09
C ALA A 139 19.62 28.55 28.43
N HIS A 140 19.07 28.63 29.65
CA HIS A 140 17.87 27.87 30.01
C HIS A 140 16.60 28.37 29.32
N ALA A 141 16.44 29.68 29.11
CA ALA A 141 15.32 30.24 28.34
C ALA A 141 15.38 29.78 26.87
N GLU A 142 16.56 29.88 26.25
CA GLU A 142 16.84 29.45 24.88
C GLU A 142 16.60 27.94 24.71
N SER A 143 17.06 27.12 25.66
CA SER A 143 16.84 25.67 25.67
C SER A 143 15.35 25.32 25.74
N LEU A 144 14.55 26.01 26.57
CA LEU A 144 13.10 25.82 26.62
C LEU A 144 12.40 26.28 25.34
N LYS A 145 12.80 27.42 24.76
CA LYS A 145 12.29 27.88 23.46
C LYS A 145 12.56 26.83 22.38
N ALA A 146 13.82 26.43 22.21
CA ALA A 146 14.23 25.46 21.19
C ALA A 146 13.51 24.11 21.33
N ALA A 147 13.34 23.61 22.56
CA ALA A 147 12.60 22.38 22.82
C ALA A 147 11.12 22.49 22.41
N HIS A 148 10.45 23.61 22.71
CA HIS A 148 9.06 23.84 22.32
C HIS A 148 8.88 24.03 20.81
N LEU A 149 9.77 24.78 20.15
CA LEU A 149 9.73 24.98 18.70
C LEU A 149 9.92 23.65 17.97
N LYS A 150 10.91 22.85 18.39
CA LYS A 150 11.14 21.51 17.87
C LYS A 150 9.91 20.62 18.03
N SER A 151 9.35 20.53 19.25
CA SER A 151 8.17 19.69 19.51
C SER A 151 6.92 20.17 18.75
N SER A 152 6.75 21.47 18.57
CA SER A 152 5.65 22.04 17.77
C SER A 152 5.77 21.70 16.29
N LEU A 153 6.99 21.75 15.75
CA LEU A 153 7.29 21.37 14.38
C LEU A 153 7.13 19.86 14.15
N GLU A 154 7.65 19.03 15.06
CA GLU A 154 7.46 17.57 15.03
C GLU A 154 5.97 17.21 15.02
N SER A 155 5.16 17.81 15.92
CA SER A 155 3.71 17.63 15.93
C SER A 155 3.04 18.06 14.61
N CYS A 156 3.38 19.21 14.01
CA CYS A 156 2.81 19.61 12.72
C CYS A 156 3.24 18.69 11.56
N CYS A 157 4.44 18.10 11.61
CA CYS A 157 4.88 17.10 10.65
C CYS A 157 4.09 15.77 10.78
N GLU A 158 3.79 15.35 12.01
CA GLU A 158 2.94 14.19 12.31
C GLU A 158 1.49 14.44 11.87
N ASP A 159 0.91 15.58 12.25
CA ASP A 159 -0.43 16.05 11.83
C ASP A 159 -0.54 16.07 10.29
N ALA A 160 0.51 16.53 9.59
CA ALA A 160 0.60 16.52 8.13
C ALA A 160 0.69 15.10 7.54
N GLU A 161 1.49 14.18 8.13
CA GLU A 161 1.60 12.80 7.63
C GLU A 161 0.25 12.06 7.73
N GLU A 162 -0.48 12.21 8.85
CA GLU A 162 -1.79 11.58 9.03
C GLU A 162 -2.81 12.08 7.98
N LYS A 163 -2.92 13.40 7.82
CA LYS A 163 -3.81 14.03 6.82
C LYS A 163 -3.47 13.62 5.40
N LEU A 164 -2.18 13.64 5.05
CA LEU A 164 -1.71 13.20 3.74
C LEU A 164 -2.05 11.73 3.53
N CYS A 165 -1.75 10.83 4.48
CA CYS A 165 -2.12 9.42 4.35
C CYS A 165 -3.63 9.24 4.12
N GLY A 166 -4.48 9.94 4.88
CA GLY A 166 -5.93 9.88 4.76
C GLY A 166 -6.50 10.39 3.43
N MET A 167 -5.90 11.42 2.83
CA MET A 167 -6.39 12.04 1.58
C MET A 167 -5.70 11.50 0.31
N VAL A 168 -4.41 11.17 0.40
CA VAL A 168 -3.57 10.76 -0.73
C VAL A 168 -3.75 9.28 -1.07
N ALA A 169 -3.90 8.39 -0.07
CA ALA A 169 -4.12 6.97 -0.31
C ALA A 169 -5.36 6.67 -1.19
N PRO A 170 -6.57 7.18 -0.90
CA PRO A 170 -7.74 6.94 -1.75
C PRO A 170 -7.64 7.65 -3.12
N LEU A 171 -6.91 8.77 -3.21
CA LEU A 171 -6.64 9.44 -4.48
C LEU A 171 -5.73 8.58 -5.38
N LEU A 172 -4.67 8.00 -4.82
CA LEU A 172 -3.77 7.06 -5.52
C LEU A 172 -4.45 5.72 -5.84
N GLU A 173 -5.41 5.26 -5.03
CA GLU A 173 -6.22 4.07 -5.32
C GLU A 173 -7.08 4.25 -6.57
N ASN A 174 -7.84 5.34 -6.64
CA ASN A 174 -8.74 5.61 -7.76
C ASN A 174 -8.02 6.11 -9.02
N ALA A 175 -6.86 6.77 -8.87
CA ALA A 175 -6.02 7.30 -9.94
C ALA A 175 -6.82 8.00 -11.08
N PRO A 176 -7.55 9.09 -10.79
CA PRO A 176 -8.27 9.85 -11.82
C PRO A 176 -7.29 10.48 -12.82
N ARG A 177 -7.76 10.90 -14.00
CA ARG A 177 -6.92 11.60 -14.99
C ARG A 177 -6.19 12.82 -14.38
N GLU A 178 -6.92 13.62 -13.61
CA GLU A 178 -6.40 14.78 -12.88
C GLU A 178 -5.69 14.41 -11.55
N LEU A 179 -5.03 13.24 -11.47
CA LEU A 179 -4.37 12.74 -10.25
C LEU A 179 -3.44 13.78 -9.64
N TRP A 180 -2.49 14.29 -10.43
CA TRP A 180 -1.43 15.16 -9.93
C TRP A 180 -1.91 16.57 -9.59
N SER A 181 -2.84 17.16 -10.35
CA SER A 181 -3.44 18.45 -10.01
C SER A 181 -4.33 18.40 -8.76
N ARG A 182 -4.98 17.24 -8.49
CA ARG A 182 -5.65 17.01 -7.20
C ARG A 182 -4.65 16.82 -6.07
N MET A 183 -3.51 16.19 -6.33
CA MET A 183 -2.42 16.03 -5.37
C MET A 183 -1.85 17.39 -4.95
N GLU A 184 -1.54 18.26 -5.92
CA GLU A 184 -1.08 19.64 -5.69
C GLU A 184 -2.06 20.40 -4.79
N SER A 185 -3.36 20.38 -5.11
CA SER A 185 -4.37 21.03 -4.27
C SER A 185 -4.46 20.46 -2.84
N ILE A 186 -4.25 19.16 -2.64
CA ILE A 186 -4.18 18.56 -1.28
C ILE A 186 -2.93 19.05 -0.55
N ILE A 187 -1.78 19.06 -1.22
CA ILE A 187 -0.50 19.52 -0.67
C ILE A 187 -0.61 20.98 -0.23
N ASP A 188 -1.13 21.86 -1.10
CA ASP A 188 -1.30 23.29 -0.81
C ASP A 188 -2.25 23.52 0.38
N ASN A 189 -3.38 22.80 0.42
CA ASN A 189 -4.34 22.90 1.54
C ASN A 189 -3.71 22.44 2.88
N VAL A 190 -3.03 21.29 2.90
CA VAL A 190 -2.36 20.77 4.12
C VAL A 190 -1.24 21.71 4.55
N ARG A 191 -0.48 22.26 3.59
CA ARG A 191 0.59 23.23 3.85
C ARG A 191 0.06 24.52 4.46
N GLU A 192 -1.01 25.10 3.91
CA GLU A 192 -1.62 26.32 4.47
C GLU A 192 -2.18 26.09 5.88
N GLU A 193 -2.84 24.95 6.11
CA GLU A 193 -3.39 24.58 7.41
C GLU A 193 -2.29 24.37 8.45
N GLU A 194 -1.26 23.58 8.14
CA GLU A 194 -0.18 23.28 9.09
C GLU A 194 0.79 24.45 9.30
N CYS A 195 1.05 25.29 8.29
CA CYS A 195 1.74 26.56 8.51
C CYS A 195 0.95 27.46 9.48
N SER A 196 -0.38 27.52 9.35
CA SER A 196 -1.24 28.31 10.25
C SER A 196 -1.28 27.72 11.66
N SER A 197 -1.38 26.39 11.77
CA SER A 197 -1.28 25.61 13.01
C SER A 197 0.03 25.90 13.74
N LEU A 198 1.16 25.83 13.02
CA LEU A 198 2.49 26.07 13.55
C LEU A 198 2.66 27.51 14.04
N VAL A 199 2.20 28.51 13.27
CA VAL A 199 2.20 29.92 13.70
C VAL A 199 1.40 30.11 15.00
N GLY A 200 0.28 29.41 15.15
CA GLY A 200 -0.49 29.37 16.39
C GLY A 200 0.27 28.73 17.56
N LYS A 201 0.87 27.54 17.34
CA LYS A 201 1.63 26.79 18.36
C LYS A 201 2.87 27.55 18.86
N VAL A 202 3.52 28.37 18.01
CA VAL A 202 4.72 29.16 18.38
C VAL A 202 4.44 30.61 18.77
N ALA A 203 3.17 31.04 18.79
CA ALA A 203 2.80 32.40 19.18
C ALA A 203 3.24 32.71 20.62
N GLY A 204 3.86 33.88 20.84
CA GLY A 204 4.35 34.31 22.15
C GLY A 204 5.70 33.73 22.60
N TYR A 205 6.41 32.98 21.73
CA TYR A 205 7.77 32.47 21.98
C TYR A 205 8.90 33.30 21.35
N GLY A 206 8.59 34.49 20.80
CA GLY A 206 9.62 35.38 20.26
C GLY A 206 10.39 34.75 19.08
N VAL A 207 9.67 34.08 18.19
CA VAL A 207 10.24 33.47 16.98
C VAL A 207 10.44 34.53 15.91
N HIS A 208 11.65 34.66 15.40
CA HIS A 208 11.95 35.59 14.31
C HIS A 208 11.40 35.08 12.97
N ASP A 209 11.21 35.96 11.99
CA ASP A 209 10.63 35.54 10.71
C ASP A 209 11.58 34.63 9.90
N ASP A 210 12.89 34.79 10.06
CA ASP A 210 13.91 33.88 9.50
C ASP A 210 13.79 32.46 10.11
N GLU A 211 13.61 32.38 11.44
CA GLU A 211 13.44 31.13 12.20
C GLU A 211 12.13 30.42 11.81
N LYS A 212 11.03 31.18 11.59
CA LYS A 212 9.78 30.64 11.02
C LYS A 212 9.98 30.12 9.61
N ALA A 213 10.73 30.83 8.77
CA ALA A 213 10.99 30.41 7.39
C ALA A 213 11.78 29.10 7.33
N GLU A 214 12.75 28.90 8.23
CA GLU A 214 13.46 27.61 8.39
C GLU A 214 12.49 26.49 8.83
N MET A 215 11.64 26.74 9.83
CA MET A 215 10.63 25.76 10.27
C MET A 215 9.64 25.40 9.15
N PHE A 216 9.18 26.37 8.35
CA PHE A 216 8.31 26.12 7.19
C PHE A 216 9.02 25.35 6.08
N ALA A 217 10.32 25.56 5.86
CA ALA A 217 11.09 24.78 4.90
C ALA A 217 11.18 23.30 5.32
N ILE A 218 11.43 23.04 6.62
CA ILE A 218 11.45 21.67 7.17
C ILE A 218 10.08 20.98 7.03
N LEU A 219 8.99 21.71 7.29
CA LEU A 219 7.63 21.21 7.11
C LEU A 219 7.32 20.90 5.63
N ASP A 220 7.71 21.79 4.71
CA ASP A 220 7.55 21.62 3.25
C ASP A 220 8.34 20.39 2.74
N ASP A 221 9.57 20.20 3.19
CA ASP A 221 10.39 19.03 2.89
C ASP A 221 9.77 17.73 3.44
N SER A 222 9.24 17.76 4.67
CA SER A 222 8.53 16.62 5.28
C SER A 222 7.30 16.22 4.47
N ILE A 223 6.46 17.20 4.09
CA ILE A 223 5.29 17.00 3.21
C ILE A 223 5.73 16.40 1.87
N ARG A 224 6.78 16.94 1.23
CA ARG A 224 7.32 16.41 -0.04
C ARG A 224 7.83 14.97 0.11
N MET A 225 8.54 14.66 1.20
CA MET A 225 9.04 13.31 1.47
C MET A 225 7.90 12.31 1.66
N ASN A 226 6.84 12.68 2.39
CA ASN A 226 5.68 11.82 2.62
C ASN A 226 4.88 11.56 1.33
N VAL A 227 4.68 12.59 0.49
CA VAL A 227 4.07 12.42 -0.85
C VAL A 227 4.91 11.51 -1.75
N LYS A 228 6.24 11.65 -1.74
CA LYS A 228 7.18 10.76 -2.47
C LYS A 228 7.06 9.31 -2.00
N LYS A 229 7.08 9.07 -0.68
CA LYS A 229 6.92 7.76 -0.04
C LYS A 229 5.62 7.08 -0.49
N LEU A 230 4.47 7.73 -0.28
CA LEU A 230 3.15 7.22 -0.66
C LEU A 230 3.03 6.95 -2.17
N SER A 231 3.53 7.88 -3.00
CA SER A 231 3.51 7.74 -4.46
C SER A 231 4.35 6.54 -4.93
N LYS A 232 5.49 6.29 -4.28
CA LYS A 232 6.40 5.17 -4.59
C LYS A 232 5.84 3.83 -4.14
N GLU A 233 5.20 3.77 -2.98
CA GLU A 233 4.47 2.59 -2.50
C GLU A 233 3.30 2.23 -3.44
N ALA A 234 2.53 3.23 -3.89
CA ALA A 234 1.49 3.03 -4.89
C ALA A 234 2.05 2.59 -6.26
N ALA A 235 3.15 3.18 -6.72
CA ALA A 235 3.82 2.78 -7.97
C ALA A 235 4.38 1.35 -7.92
N ASN A 236 4.88 0.88 -6.76
CA ASN A 236 5.29 -0.51 -6.57
C ASN A 236 4.12 -1.51 -6.73
N THR A 237 2.88 -1.06 -6.53
CA THR A 237 1.66 -1.86 -6.70
C THR A 237 0.96 -1.62 -8.05
N ILE A 238 1.66 -1.06 -9.06
CA ILE A 238 1.06 -0.72 -10.36
C ILE A 238 0.51 -1.92 -11.15
N LEU A 239 1.15 -3.09 -11.08
CA LEU A 239 0.75 -4.26 -11.88
C LEU A 239 -0.68 -4.78 -11.57
N PRO A 240 -1.07 -5.04 -10.30
CA PRO A 240 -2.47 -5.39 -9.99
C PRO A 240 -3.44 -4.27 -10.39
N ARG A 241 -3.12 -3.00 -10.08
CA ARG A 241 -3.95 -1.83 -10.45
C ARG A 241 -4.23 -1.75 -11.96
N MET A 242 -3.22 -2.01 -12.80
CA MET A 242 -3.39 -2.11 -14.26
C MET A 242 -4.34 -3.24 -14.67
N LYS A 243 -4.28 -4.40 -14.00
CA LYS A 243 -5.19 -5.54 -14.25
C LYS A 243 -6.61 -5.24 -13.82
N ASP A 244 -6.79 -4.54 -12.70
CA ASP A 244 -8.11 -4.13 -12.21
C ASP A 244 -8.73 -3.10 -13.15
N LYS A 245 -7.95 -2.09 -13.59
CA LYS A 245 -8.39 -1.10 -14.58
C LYS A 245 -8.71 -1.73 -15.93
N PHE A 246 -7.89 -2.66 -16.41
CA PHE A 246 -8.20 -3.44 -17.60
C PHE A 246 -9.48 -4.26 -17.42
N SER A 247 -9.65 -4.90 -16.27
CA SER A 247 -10.81 -5.77 -16.02
C SER A 247 -12.11 -4.97 -15.90
N GLU A 248 -12.06 -3.77 -15.34
CA GLU A 248 -13.16 -2.81 -15.35
C GLU A 248 -13.54 -2.44 -16.80
N SER A 249 -12.60 -1.94 -17.61
CA SER A 249 -12.90 -1.50 -18.98
C SER A 249 -13.26 -2.66 -19.94
N PHE A 250 -12.68 -3.85 -19.75
CA PHE A 250 -12.85 -5.01 -20.65
C PHE A 250 -14.04 -5.91 -20.26
N HIS A 251 -14.14 -6.29 -18.98
CA HIS A 251 -15.15 -7.25 -18.52
C HIS A 251 -16.46 -6.59 -18.04
N LYS A 252 -16.53 -5.27 -17.86
CA LYS A 252 -17.79 -4.57 -17.54
C LYS A 252 -18.29 -3.77 -18.75
N ASP A 253 -19.60 -3.51 -18.79
CA ASP A 253 -20.23 -2.52 -19.67
C ASP A 253 -20.25 -1.11 -19.05
N ALA A 254 -20.92 -0.15 -19.69
CA ALA A 254 -20.95 1.25 -19.23
C ALA A 254 -21.77 1.41 -17.94
N GLU A 255 -22.66 0.47 -17.67
CA GLU A 255 -23.52 0.35 -16.50
C GLU A 255 -22.84 -0.42 -15.35
N GLY A 256 -21.60 -0.89 -15.55
CA GLY A 256 -20.81 -1.61 -14.55
C GLY A 256 -21.14 -3.10 -14.40
N MET A 257 -22.01 -3.63 -15.27
CA MET A 257 -22.45 -5.02 -15.25
C MET A 257 -21.49 -5.93 -16.05
N PRO A 258 -21.38 -7.23 -15.74
CA PRO A 258 -20.54 -8.16 -16.50
C PRO A 258 -20.91 -8.23 -17.99
N ARG A 259 -19.94 -7.91 -18.84
CA ARG A 259 -20.11 -7.76 -20.30
C ARG A 259 -20.42 -9.09 -20.97
N MET A 260 -21.53 -9.12 -21.70
CA MET A 260 -21.96 -10.28 -22.50
C MET A 260 -21.24 -10.31 -23.86
N TRP A 261 -20.41 -11.34 -24.11
CA TRP A 261 -19.68 -11.53 -25.37
C TRP A 261 -20.59 -11.95 -26.53
N THR A 262 -21.27 -10.99 -27.14
CA THR A 262 -22.13 -11.19 -28.31
C THR A 262 -21.33 -11.19 -29.63
N PRO A 263 -21.79 -11.89 -30.69
CA PRO A 263 -21.06 -11.98 -31.97
C PRO A 263 -20.92 -10.67 -32.77
N SER A 264 -21.54 -9.57 -32.31
CA SER A 264 -21.48 -8.24 -32.94
C SER A 264 -20.44 -7.32 -32.32
N LEU A 265 -19.83 -7.69 -31.19
CA LEU A 265 -18.80 -6.89 -30.52
C LEU A 265 -17.42 -7.14 -31.13
N ASP A 266 -16.68 -6.06 -31.41
CA ASP A 266 -15.26 -6.14 -31.75
C ASP A 266 -14.42 -6.22 -30.46
N ILE A 267 -14.09 -7.45 -30.06
CA ILE A 267 -13.24 -7.72 -28.88
C ILE A 267 -11.84 -7.12 -29.06
N SER A 268 -11.33 -7.01 -30.29
CA SER A 268 -10.00 -6.45 -30.55
C SER A 268 -9.98 -4.95 -30.28
N LYS A 269 -11.05 -4.24 -30.66
CA LYS A 269 -11.21 -2.82 -30.34
C LYS A 269 -11.35 -2.59 -28.82
N ILE A 270 -12.23 -3.33 -28.14
CA ILE A 270 -12.43 -3.20 -26.69
C ILE A 270 -11.15 -3.54 -25.92
N ALA A 271 -10.43 -4.59 -26.33
CA ALA A 271 -9.14 -4.94 -25.74
C ALA A 271 -8.06 -3.87 -25.99
N LYS A 272 -8.10 -3.17 -27.13
CA LYS A 272 -7.19 -2.05 -27.41
C LYS A 272 -7.49 -0.85 -26.51
N GLU A 273 -8.76 -0.48 -26.37
CA GLU A 273 -9.21 0.63 -25.50
C GLU A 273 -8.87 0.35 -24.03
N ALA A 274 -9.22 -0.83 -23.50
CA ALA A 274 -8.88 -1.23 -22.13
C ALA A 274 -7.36 -1.31 -21.86
N LYS A 275 -6.54 -1.65 -22.88
CA LYS A 275 -5.08 -1.55 -22.79
C LYS A 275 -4.56 -0.11 -22.83
N GLN A 276 -5.25 0.80 -23.50
CA GLN A 276 -4.91 2.23 -23.49
C GLN A 276 -5.20 2.85 -22.12
N ASP A 277 -6.32 2.49 -21.48
CA ASP A 277 -6.63 2.92 -20.10
C ASP A 277 -5.56 2.45 -19.10
N ALA A 278 -5.14 1.18 -19.19
CA ALA A 278 -4.06 0.64 -18.36
C ALA A 278 -2.68 1.26 -18.68
N ALA A 279 -2.44 1.67 -19.92
CA ALA A 279 -1.22 2.38 -20.32
C ALA A 279 -1.19 3.83 -19.78
N HIS A 280 -2.33 4.52 -19.76
CA HIS A 280 -2.47 5.84 -19.13
C HIS A 280 -2.28 5.75 -17.61
N LEU A 281 -2.84 4.72 -16.95
CA LEU A 281 -2.56 4.49 -15.54
C LEU A 281 -1.05 4.28 -15.30
N LEU A 282 -0.40 3.47 -16.12
CA LEU A 282 1.05 3.25 -16.04
C LEU A 282 1.85 4.54 -16.27
N SER A 283 1.44 5.42 -17.19
CA SER A 283 2.12 6.71 -17.41
C SER A 283 2.03 7.62 -16.19
N GLN A 284 0.85 7.74 -15.58
CA GLN A 284 0.66 8.54 -14.36
C GLN A 284 1.56 8.09 -13.20
N PHE A 285 1.81 6.80 -13.05
CA PHE A 285 2.68 6.24 -11.99
C PHE A 285 4.17 6.16 -12.35
N THR A 286 4.63 6.74 -13.48
CA THR A 286 6.07 6.72 -13.81
C THR A 286 6.89 7.79 -13.11
N VAL A 287 6.33 8.99 -12.93
CA VAL A 287 7.01 10.20 -12.44
C VAL A 287 6.01 10.99 -11.61
N ILE A 288 6.48 11.64 -10.54
CA ILE A 288 5.67 12.53 -9.71
C ILE A 288 5.29 13.77 -10.53
N GLY A 289 4.02 13.87 -10.92
CA GLY A 289 3.56 14.92 -11.83
C GLY A 289 3.58 16.33 -11.25
N CYS A 290 3.62 16.49 -9.92
CA CYS A 290 3.57 17.80 -9.23
C CYS A 290 4.76 18.74 -9.49
N ASN A 291 5.73 18.34 -10.33
CA ASN A 291 6.91 19.14 -10.66
C ASN A 291 7.46 18.81 -12.07
N VAL A 292 6.58 18.40 -12.99
CA VAL A 292 6.96 17.94 -14.34
C VAL A 292 6.30 18.81 -15.39
N ASP A 293 7.10 19.33 -16.34
CA ASP A 293 6.60 20.02 -17.52
C ASP A 293 5.55 19.14 -18.26
N PRO A 294 4.32 19.64 -18.52
CA PRO A 294 3.33 18.96 -19.36
C PRO A 294 3.90 18.41 -20.68
N GLY A 295 4.90 19.08 -21.25
CA GLY A 295 5.66 18.59 -22.41
C GLY A 295 6.29 17.22 -22.16
N ALA A 296 7.04 17.07 -21.07
CA ALA A 296 7.73 15.83 -20.70
C ALA A 296 6.76 14.70 -20.33
N SER A 297 5.68 15.00 -19.60
CA SER A 297 4.62 14.04 -19.30
C SER A 297 4.01 13.45 -20.59
N SER A 298 3.73 14.30 -21.59
CA SER A 298 3.19 13.86 -22.88
C SER A 298 4.16 12.98 -23.69
N VAL A 299 5.48 13.11 -23.47
CA VAL A 299 6.49 12.24 -24.12
C VAL A 299 6.48 10.85 -23.50
N ILE A 300 6.35 10.76 -22.17
CA ILE A 300 6.27 9.49 -21.45
C ILE A 300 4.99 8.73 -21.83
N GLU A 301 3.84 9.40 -21.83
CA GLU A 301 2.56 8.81 -22.21
C GLU A 301 2.61 8.22 -23.63
N LYS A 302 3.11 8.98 -24.61
CA LYS A 302 3.29 8.51 -26.00
C LYS A 302 4.28 7.34 -26.09
N ALA A 303 5.37 7.37 -25.32
CA ALA A 303 6.34 6.29 -25.27
C ALA A 303 5.72 5.00 -24.70
N ILE A 304 4.91 5.09 -23.63
CA ILE A 304 4.22 3.93 -23.06
C ILE A 304 3.13 3.39 -24.00
N HIS A 305 2.38 4.26 -24.68
CA HIS A 305 1.41 3.83 -25.69
C HIS A 305 2.06 3.09 -26.87
N SER A 306 3.30 3.43 -27.25
CA SER A 306 4.05 2.69 -28.28
C SER A 306 4.32 1.22 -27.91
N LEU A 307 4.35 0.87 -26.61
CA LEU A 307 4.49 -0.51 -26.14
C LEU A 307 3.28 -1.41 -26.49
N ASN A 308 2.14 -0.81 -26.88
CA ASN A 308 0.95 -1.53 -27.34
C ASN A 308 0.98 -1.80 -28.86
N GLU A 309 1.94 -1.24 -29.61
CA GLU A 309 2.05 -1.47 -31.05
C GLU A 309 2.89 -2.73 -31.35
N PRO A 310 2.39 -3.68 -32.17
CA PRO A 310 3.10 -4.93 -32.46
C PRO A 310 4.32 -4.77 -33.37
N ASN A 311 4.51 -3.57 -33.97
CA ASN A 311 5.69 -3.24 -34.77
C ASN A 311 5.94 -1.72 -34.69
N PRO A 312 6.75 -1.25 -33.72
CA PRO A 312 6.95 0.18 -33.49
C PRO A 312 7.65 0.83 -34.68
N LYS A 313 7.04 1.88 -35.25
CA LYS A 313 7.59 2.61 -36.41
C LYS A 313 8.70 3.58 -35.99
N GLY A 314 9.78 3.05 -35.43
CA GLY A 314 10.85 3.83 -34.82
C GLY A 314 10.41 4.62 -33.58
N PRO A 315 11.29 5.46 -33.02
CA PRO A 315 10.96 6.28 -31.85
C PRO A 315 10.02 7.43 -32.27
N ILE A 316 8.73 7.26 -32.03
CA ILE A 316 7.64 8.20 -32.38
C ILE A 316 7.89 9.62 -31.80
N THR A 317 8.63 9.72 -30.70
CA THR A 317 8.93 10.96 -29.96
C THR A 317 10.43 11.27 -29.84
N GLY A 318 11.31 10.52 -30.53
CA GLY A 318 12.76 10.58 -30.32
C GLY A 318 13.27 9.87 -29.05
N PHE A 319 12.37 9.41 -28.17
CA PHE A 319 12.70 8.57 -27.02
C PHE A 319 12.32 7.11 -27.29
N ASP A 320 13.31 6.21 -27.31
CA ASP A 320 13.07 4.77 -27.42
C ASP A 320 13.01 4.12 -26.02
N ILE A 321 11.78 3.87 -25.56
CA ILE A 321 11.51 3.16 -24.30
C ILE A 321 12.08 1.73 -24.28
N HIS A 322 12.30 1.09 -25.44
CA HIS A 322 12.84 -0.27 -25.51
C HIS A 322 14.33 -0.33 -25.17
N ALA A 323 15.10 0.72 -25.46
CA ALA A 323 16.53 0.82 -25.21
C ALA A 323 16.92 1.74 -24.04
N ALA A 324 16.06 2.69 -23.64
CA ALA A 324 16.40 3.70 -22.65
C ALA A 324 16.78 3.13 -21.26
N PRO A 325 17.91 3.57 -20.66
CA PRO A 325 18.28 3.24 -19.29
C PRO A 325 17.56 4.11 -18.25
N SER A 326 17.28 5.38 -18.58
CA SER A 326 16.64 6.38 -17.71
C SER A 326 15.70 7.28 -18.52
N TRP A 327 14.84 8.03 -17.84
CA TRP A 327 14.06 9.10 -18.46
C TRP A 327 14.96 10.30 -18.79
N GLN A 328 14.66 11.02 -19.87
CA GLN A 328 15.39 12.23 -20.26
C GLN A 328 14.75 13.46 -19.63
N ASN A 329 15.58 14.41 -19.18
CA ASN A 329 15.16 15.71 -18.60
C ASN A 329 14.29 15.60 -17.33
N ILE A 330 14.44 14.52 -16.55
CA ILE A 330 13.72 14.31 -15.29
C ILE A 330 14.74 13.94 -14.23
N ASP A 331 14.69 14.62 -13.08
CA ASP A 331 15.54 14.29 -11.95
C ASP A 331 15.17 12.92 -11.36
N SER A 332 16.20 12.15 -11.02
CA SER A 332 16.14 10.84 -10.38
C SER A 332 15.23 10.77 -9.16
N ASP A 333 15.12 11.84 -8.39
CA ASP A 333 14.29 11.96 -7.19
C ASP A 333 12.78 12.03 -7.48
N ASN A 334 12.39 12.46 -8.69
CA ASN A 334 10.99 12.49 -9.13
C ASN A 334 10.54 11.21 -9.86
N VAL A 335 11.45 10.26 -10.13
CA VAL A 335 11.16 9.02 -10.87
C VAL A 335 10.59 7.95 -9.92
N LEU A 336 9.34 7.55 -10.17
CA LEU A 336 8.66 6.47 -9.44
C LEU A 336 8.98 5.09 -10.05
N LEU A 337 8.94 4.99 -11.39
CA LEU A 337 9.24 3.76 -12.14
C LEU A 337 10.29 4.04 -13.21
N THR A 338 11.37 3.26 -13.20
CA THR A 338 12.40 3.30 -14.25
C THR A 338 11.86 2.76 -15.58
N PRO A 339 12.43 3.13 -16.74
CA PRO A 339 12.06 2.55 -18.04
C PRO A 339 12.22 1.02 -18.09
N ALA A 340 13.11 0.44 -17.27
CA ALA A 340 13.25 -1.01 -17.11
C ALA A 340 12.03 -1.63 -16.40
N GLN A 341 11.60 -1.05 -15.28
CA GLN A 341 10.41 -1.49 -14.52
C GLN A 341 9.13 -1.33 -15.34
N VAL A 342 8.96 -0.21 -16.06
CA VAL A 342 7.81 0.02 -16.95
C VAL A 342 7.74 -1.06 -18.03
N ARG A 343 8.88 -1.41 -18.67
CA ARG A 343 8.94 -2.52 -19.63
C ARG A 343 8.60 -3.88 -19.02
N SER A 344 9.09 -4.20 -17.83
CA SER A 344 8.77 -5.50 -17.18
C SER A 344 7.30 -5.58 -16.79
N SER A 345 6.76 -4.54 -16.15
CA SER A 345 5.35 -4.48 -15.76
C SER A 345 4.43 -4.55 -16.96
N TRP A 346 4.73 -3.81 -18.05
CA TRP A 346 3.93 -3.86 -19.28
C TRP A 346 3.96 -5.23 -19.96
N ARG A 347 5.13 -5.91 -20.00
CA ARG A 347 5.24 -7.27 -20.55
C ARG A 347 4.44 -8.28 -19.75
N GLN A 348 4.53 -8.23 -18.43
CA GLN A 348 3.78 -9.12 -17.54
C GLN A 348 2.27 -8.88 -17.65
N PHE A 349 1.83 -7.62 -17.56
CA PHE A 349 0.45 -7.21 -17.81
C PHE A 349 -0.07 -7.71 -19.16
N SER A 350 0.70 -7.50 -20.24
CA SER A 350 0.31 -7.91 -21.60
C SER A 350 0.17 -9.42 -21.75
N SER A 351 1.03 -10.20 -21.08
CA SER A 351 0.96 -11.67 -21.05
C SER A 351 -0.30 -12.14 -20.32
N ASP A 352 -0.57 -11.61 -19.15
CA ASP A 352 -1.71 -12.01 -18.32
C ASP A 352 -3.05 -11.64 -18.98
N VAL A 353 -3.13 -10.44 -19.57
CA VAL A 353 -4.30 -9.96 -20.31
C VAL A 353 -4.52 -10.74 -21.62
N ALA A 354 -3.47 -11.22 -22.28
CA ALA A 354 -3.62 -11.99 -23.52
C ALA A 354 -4.48 -13.25 -23.33
N LEU A 355 -4.38 -13.91 -22.17
CA LEU A 355 -5.21 -15.07 -21.84
C LEU A 355 -6.70 -14.70 -21.67
N SER A 356 -7.00 -13.60 -20.97
CA SER A 356 -8.37 -13.07 -20.82
C SER A 356 -8.99 -12.69 -22.17
N VAL A 357 -8.23 -12.04 -23.06
CA VAL A 357 -8.70 -11.70 -24.41
C VAL A 357 -8.94 -12.96 -25.26
N GLN A 358 -8.06 -13.97 -25.19
CA GLN A 358 -8.26 -15.25 -25.86
C GLN A 358 -9.52 -15.98 -25.36
N GLN A 359 -9.77 -15.98 -24.05
CA GLN A 359 -10.98 -16.57 -23.45
C GLN A 359 -12.27 -15.85 -23.90
N ALA A 360 -12.25 -14.51 -24.01
CA ALA A 360 -13.37 -13.73 -24.54
C ALA A 360 -13.66 -14.09 -26.01
N VAL A 361 -12.62 -14.20 -26.86
CA VAL A 361 -12.76 -14.63 -28.26
C VAL A 361 -13.32 -16.05 -28.35
N ALA A 362 -12.77 -17.01 -27.60
CA ALA A 362 -13.25 -18.39 -27.58
C ALA A 362 -14.72 -18.48 -27.12
N THR A 363 -15.12 -17.65 -26.15
CA THR A 363 -16.50 -17.55 -25.66
C THR A 363 -17.43 -16.94 -26.71
N GLN A 364 -16.99 -15.91 -27.43
CA GLN A 364 -17.74 -15.34 -28.55
C GLN A 364 -17.92 -16.33 -29.70
N GLU A 365 -16.90 -17.13 -30.02
CA GLU A 365 -16.99 -18.20 -31.01
C GLU A 365 -17.96 -19.30 -30.58
N ALA A 366 -17.89 -19.73 -29.31
CA ALA A 366 -18.83 -20.68 -28.72
C ALA A 366 -20.27 -20.15 -28.77
N ASN A 367 -20.50 -18.87 -28.45
CA ASN A 367 -21.80 -18.20 -28.54
C ASN A 367 -22.30 -18.09 -29.99
N ARG A 368 -21.42 -17.81 -30.95
CA ARG A 368 -21.74 -17.80 -32.38
C ARG A 368 -22.18 -19.19 -32.86
N LEU A 369 -21.48 -20.25 -32.43
CA LEU A 369 -21.84 -21.64 -32.74
C LEU A 369 -23.13 -22.06 -32.03
N ALA A 370 -23.36 -21.63 -30.79
CA ALA A 370 -24.58 -21.91 -30.05
C ALA A 370 -25.82 -21.27 -30.69
N ARG A 371 -25.72 -20.04 -31.22
CA ARG A 371 -26.82 -19.35 -31.91
C ARG A 371 -27.33 -20.11 -33.14
N ASN A 372 -26.49 -20.92 -33.77
CA ASN A 372 -26.86 -21.74 -34.92
C ASN A 372 -27.55 -23.08 -34.54
N LYS A 373 -27.73 -23.38 -33.24
CA LYS A 373 -28.38 -24.61 -32.74
C LYS A 373 -29.90 -24.51 -32.65
N VAL A 374 -30.56 -23.88 -33.62
CA VAL A 374 -31.99 -24.14 -33.82
C VAL A 374 -32.18 -25.60 -34.23
N PRO A 375 -33.22 -26.30 -33.75
CA PRO A 375 -33.50 -27.65 -34.23
C PRO A 375 -33.69 -27.62 -35.75
N PRO A 376 -33.21 -28.62 -36.51
CA PRO A 376 -33.46 -28.69 -37.94
C PRO A 376 -34.96 -28.55 -38.25
N VAL A 377 -35.31 -27.91 -39.36
CA VAL A 377 -36.72 -27.62 -39.70
C VAL A 377 -37.60 -28.89 -39.72
N TRP A 378 -37.03 -30.04 -40.12
CA TRP A 378 -37.72 -31.33 -40.07
C TRP A 378 -38.07 -31.77 -38.63
N ALA A 379 -37.23 -31.45 -37.65
CA ALA A 379 -37.45 -31.79 -36.24
C ALA A 379 -38.53 -30.91 -35.62
N ILE A 380 -38.56 -29.62 -35.99
CA ILE A 380 -39.64 -28.69 -35.61
C ILE A 380 -40.97 -29.16 -36.21
N LEU A 381 -40.99 -29.56 -37.49
CA LEU A 381 -42.18 -30.10 -38.15
C LEU A 381 -42.66 -31.40 -37.50
N ALA A 382 -41.75 -32.34 -37.21
CA ALA A 382 -42.09 -33.58 -36.51
C ALA A 382 -42.65 -33.34 -35.11
N MET A 383 -42.06 -32.40 -34.35
CA MET A 383 -42.52 -31.99 -33.02
C MET A 383 -43.92 -31.35 -33.06
N PHE A 384 -44.24 -30.61 -34.13
CA PHE A 384 -45.55 -29.99 -34.33
C PHE A 384 -46.64 -31.02 -34.72
N VAL A 385 -46.30 -32.01 -35.56
CA VAL A 385 -47.27 -33.00 -36.07
C VAL A 385 -47.53 -34.14 -35.06
N LEU A 386 -46.51 -34.64 -34.35
CA LEU A 386 -46.69 -35.71 -33.35
C LEU A 386 -47.00 -35.17 -31.94
N GLY A 387 -46.58 -33.95 -31.61
CA GLY A 387 -46.51 -33.49 -30.24
C GLY A 387 -45.29 -34.07 -29.49
N PHE A 388 -44.71 -33.28 -28.58
CA PHE A 388 -43.44 -33.62 -27.93
C PHE A 388 -43.48 -34.91 -27.09
N ASN A 389 -44.59 -35.16 -26.40
CA ASN A 389 -44.74 -36.32 -25.53
C ASN A 389 -44.78 -37.65 -26.31
N GLU A 390 -45.47 -37.68 -27.45
CA GLU A 390 -45.55 -38.87 -28.31
C GLU A 390 -44.27 -39.12 -29.09
N LEU A 391 -43.61 -38.06 -29.57
CA LEU A 391 -42.29 -38.17 -30.22
C LEU A 391 -41.28 -38.86 -29.31
N VAL A 392 -41.22 -38.47 -28.03
CA VAL A 392 -40.33 -39.08 -27.03
C VAL A 392 -40.77 -40.51 -26.67
N SER A 393 -42.08 -40.79 -26.61
CA SER A 393 -42.63 -42.14 -26.40
C SER A 393 -42.20 -43.11 -27.50
N VAL A 394 -42.34 -42.69 -28.77
CA VAL A 394 -41.96 -43.48 -29.96
C VAL A 394 -40.45 -43.66 -30.08
N LEU A 395 -39.65 -42.64 -29.79
CA LEU A 395 -38.17 -42.73 -29.80
C LEU A 395 -37.62 -43.61 -28.67
N ARG A 396 -38.27 -43.63 -27.50
CA ARG A 396 -37.79 -44.36 -26.31
C ARG A 396 -38.23 -45.83 -26.28
N ASN A 397 -39.30 -46.18 -26.99
CA ASN A 397 -39.77 -47.56 -27.08
C ASN A 397 -39.30 -48.22 -28.39
N PRO A 398 -38.38 -49.22 -28.34
CA PRO A 398 -37.77 -49.79 -29.53
C PRO A 398 -38.80 -50.46 -30.47
N LEU A 399 -39.92 -50.96 -29.93
CA LEU A 399 -40.97 -51.57 -30.76
C LEU A 399 -41.73 -50.53 -31.58
N TRP A 400 -42.05 -49.37 -30.99
CA TRP A 400 -42.72 -48.27 -31.69
C TRP A 400 -41.81 -47.61 -32.73
N LEU A 401 -40.51 -47.53 -32.46
CA LEU A 401 -39.54 -47.04 -33.43
C LEU A 401 -39.40 -47.99 -34.64
N ILE A 402 -39.41 -49.30 -34.41
CA ILE A 402 -39.37 -50.31 -35.49
C ILE A 402 -40.67 -50.29 -36.31
N THR A 403 -41.85 -50.21 -35.68
CA THR A 403 -43.12 -50.12 -36.43
C THR A 403 -43.23 -48.82 -37.21
N LEU A 404 -42.76 -47.69 -36.67
CA LEU A 404 -42.67 -46.41 -37.39
C LEU A 404 -41.75 -46.54 -38.63
N LEU A 405 -40.58 -47.15 -38.49
CA LEU A 405 -39.64 -47.35 -39.61
C LEU A 405 -40.23 -48.28 -40.69
N ILE A 406 -40.89 -49.37 -40.31
CA ILE A 406 -41.57 -50.27 -41.26
C ILE A 406 -42.71 -49.52 -41.97
N LEU A 407 -43.49 -48.72 -41.25
CA LEU A 407 -44.60 -47.94 -41.82
C LEU A 407 -44.08 -46.84 -42.76
N LEU A 408 -42.97 -46.17 -42.44
CA LEU A 408 -42.31 -45.21 -43.31
C LEU A 408 -41.69 -45.87 -44.55
N ALA A 409 -41.09 -47.06 -44.42
CA ALA A 409 -40.59 -47.83 -45.56
C ALA A 409 -41.74 -48.26 -46.49
N PHE A 410 -42.86 -48.72 -45.92
CA PHE A 410 -44.08 -49.06 -46.67
C PHE A 410 -44.72 -47.82 -47.34
N ALA A 411 -44.83 -46.70 -46.63
CA ALA A 411 -45.33 -45.46 -47.20
C ALA A 411 -44.42 -44.97 -48.35
N ARG A 412 -43.10 -45.13 -48.24
CA ARG A 412 -42.14 -44.81 -49.30
C ARG A 412 -42.25 -45.72 -50.51
N THR A 413 -42.43 -47.03 -50.34
CA THR A 413 -42.62 -47.94 -51.49
C THR A 413 -43.97 -47.70 -52.18
N VAL A 414 -45.02 -47.42 -51.41
CA VAL A 414 -46.32 -47.00 -51.96
C VAL A 414 -46.21 -45.65 -52.69
N TYR A 415 -45.49 -44.66 -52.16
CA TYR A 415 -45.25 -43.37 -52.82
C TYR A 415 -44.53 -43.55 -54.18
N VAL A 416 -43.44 -44.33 -54.20
CA VAL A 416 -42.66 -44.57 -55.43
C VAL A 416 -43.48 -45.34 -56.47
N GLU A 417 -44.27 -46.33 -56.08
CA GLU A 417 -45.10 -47.12 -57.02
C GLU A 417 -46.46 -46.46 -57.35
N LEU A 418 -46.79 -45.32 -56.74
CA LEU A 418 -47.89 -44.43 -57.14
C LEU A 418 -47.48 -43.35 -58.14
N ASP A 419 -46.18 -43.20 -58.44
CA ASP A 419 -45.62 -42.19 -59.36
C ASP A 419 -46.22 -40.77 -59.15
N VAL A 420 -46.27 -40.35 -57.89
CA VAL A 420 -46.95 -39.12 -57.45
C VAL A 420 -46.43 -37.89 -58.20
N GLU A 421 -45.12 -37.83 -58.44
CA GLU A 421 -44.44 -36.78 -59.20
C GLU A 421 -44.93 -36.68 -60.66
N GLY A 422 -45.19 -37.83 -61.32
CA GLY A 422 -45.70 -37.87 -62.69
C GLY A 422 -47.20 -37.54 -62.77
N GLU A 423 -47.99 -38.03 -61.82
CA GLU A 423 -49.44 -37.81 -61.83
C GLU A 423 -49.84 -36.37 -61.44
N MET A 424 -49.14 -35.74 -60.48
CA MET A 424 -49.42 -34.36 -60.05
C MET A 424 -49.07 -33.29 -61.10
N GLN A 425 -48.21 -33.58 -62.07
CA GLN A 425 -47.90 -32.64 -63.16
C GLN A 425 -49.13 -32.31 -64.03
N ASN A 426 -50.15 -33.17 -64.02
CA ASN A 426 -51.42 -32.95 -64.73
C ASN A 426 -52.40 -32.02 -63.97
N GLY A 427 -51.95 -31.36 -62.90
CA GLY A 427 -52.72 -30.42 -62.10
C GLY A 427 -53.34 -31.04 -60.85
N LEU A 428 -53.59 -30.20 -59.84
CA LEU A 428 -53.93 -30.65 -58.48
C LEU A 428 -55.21 -31.50 -58.41
N LEU A 429 -56.27 -31.09 -59.12
CA LEU A 429 -57.58 -31.76 -59.08
C LEU A 429 -57.59 -33.10 -59.86
N PRO A 430 -57.11 -33.17 -61.12
CA PRO A 430 -56.98 -34.44 -61.84
C PRO A 430 -56.00 -35.41 -61.17
N GLY A 431 -54.86 -34.91 -60.67
CA GLY A 431 -53.86 -35.71 -59.99
C GLY A 431 -54.41 -36.40 -58.74
N VAL A 432 -55.07 -35.65 -57.84
CA VAL A 432 -55.66 -36.21 -56.62
C VAL A 432 -56.76 -37.26 -56.93
N MET A 433 -57.57 -37.05 -57.98
CA MET A 433 -58.53 -38.06 -58.44
C MET A 433 -57.83 -39.33 -58.92
N ALA A 434 -56.83 -39.23 -59.81
CA ALA A 434 -56.09 -40.38 -60.33
C ALA A 434 -55.35 -41.16 -59.22
N LEU A 435 -54.70 -40.44 -58.30
CA LEU A 435 -54.07 -40.99 -57.11
C LEU A 435 -55.07 -41.74 -56.23
N SER A 436 -56.27 -41.19 -55.98
CA SER A 436 -57.29 -41.85 -55.14
C SER A 436 -57.77 -43.19 -55.72
N VAL A 437 -57.90 -43.30 -57.05
CA VAL A 437 -58.31 -44.53 -57.75
C VAL A 437 -57.17 -45.56 -57.78
N LYS A 438 -55.92 -45.11 -57.95
CA LYS A 438 -54.74 -46.00 -57.92
C LYS A 438 -54.30 -46.42 -56.51
N PHE A 439 -54.68 -45.67 -55.47
CA PHE A 439 -54.21 -45.89 -54.09
C PHE A 439 -54.52 -47.31 -53.58
N VAL A 440 -55.78 -47.73 -53.65
CA VAL A 440 -56.22 -49.05 -53.16
C VAL A 440 -55.52 -50.22 -53.87
N PRO A 441 -55.50 -50.31 -55.23
CA PRO A 441 -54.80 -51.41 -55.91
C PRO A 441 -53.27 -51.37 -55.71
N THR A 442 -52.63 -50.20 -55.63
CA THR A 442 -51.19 -50.14 -55.34
C THR A 442 -50.88 -50.59 -53.91
N VAL A 443 -51.67 -50.17 -52.91
CA VAL A 443 -51.54 -50.64 -51.52
C VAL A 443 -51.72 -52.16 -51.45
N GLN A 444 -52.73 -52.73 -52.12
CA GLN A 444 -52.90 -54.19 -52.20
C GLN A 444 -51.68 -54.88 -52.83
N LYS A 445 -51.18 -54.37 -53.98
CA LYS A 445 -50.00 -54.91 -54.68
C LYS A 445 -48.76 -54.93 -53.79
N VAL A 446 -48.50 -53.85 -53.04
CA VAL A 446 -47.37 -53.78 -52.10
C VAL A 446 -47.58 -54.72 -50.92
N VAL A 447 -48.78 -54.80 -50.34
CA VAL A 447 -49.10 -55.74 -49.24
C VAL A 447 -48.90 -57.20 -49.67
N TYR A 448 -49.39 -57.60 -50.86
CA TYR A 448 -49.16 -58.96 -51.37
C TYR A 448 -47.66 -59.25 -51.57
N ARG A 449 -46.92 -58.32 -52.18
CA ARG A 449 -45.46 -58.46 -52.38
C ARG A 449 -44.70 -58.58 -51.04
N VAL A 450 -45.13 -57.88 -50.00
CA VAL A 450 -44.56 -57.96 -48.64
C VAL A 450 -44.92 -59.27 -47.94
N ILE A 451 -46.16 -59.75 -48.05
CA ILE A 451 -46.58 -61.06 -47.49
C ILE A 451 -45.82 -62.21 -48.15
N GLU A 452 -45.62 -62.15 -49.47
CA GLU A 452 -44.91 -63.16 -50.24
C GLU A 452 -43.40 -63.17 -49.94
N ALA A 453 -42.78 -61.99 -49.78
CA ALA A 453 -41.41 -61.87 -49.29
C ALA A 453 -41.27 -62.36 -47.83
N GLY A 454 -42.25 -62.08 -46.97
CA GLY A 454 -42.28 -62.56 -45.59
C GLY A 454 -42.39 -64.08 -45.47
N LYS A 455 -43.18 -64.73 -46.34
CA LYS A 455 -43.20 -66.20 -46.45
C LYS A 455 -41.83 -66.75 -46.85
N LYS A 456 -41.19 -66.17 -47.87
CA LYS A 456 -39.85 -66.57 -48.35
C LYS A 456 -38.72 -66.37 -47.32
N MET A 457 -38.92 -65.58 -46.27
CA MET A 457 -37.95 -65.48 -45.15
C MET A 457 -38.25 -66.41 -43.98
N MET A 458 -39.50 -66.86 -43.78
CA MET A 458 -39.84 -67.84 -42.75
C MET A 458 -39.55 -69.28 -43.17
N GLU A 459 -39.52 -69.56 -44.46
CA GLU A 459 -38.91 -70.76 -45.03
C GLU A 459 -37.37 -70.58 -45.02
N GLY A 460 -36.73 -70.98 -43.92
CA GLY A 460 -35.28 -70.88 -43.74
C GLY A 460 -34.50 -71.67 -44.81
N PRO A 461 -33.26 -71.26 -45.14
CA PRO A 461 -32.52 -71.82 -46.26
C PRO A 461 -32.10 -73.27 -45.98
N HIS A 462 -32.66 -74.21 -46.74
CA HIS A 462 -32.03 -75.50 -46.95
C HIS A 462 -30.85 -75.32 -47.92
N GLU A 463 -29.65 -75.66 -47.45
CA GLU A 463 -28.53 -75.96 -48.35
C GLU A 463 -28.88 -77.17 -49.21
N ASP A 464 -28.39 -77.17 -50.45
CA ASP A 464 -27.79 -78.39 -50.99
C ASP A 464 -26.60 -78.03 -51.89
N THR A 465 -25.56 -78.86 -51.81
CA THR A 465 -24.21 -78.57 -52.30
C THR A 465 -23.79 -79.62 -53.33
N ALA A 466 -23.27 -79.19 -54.49
CA ALA A 466 -22.22 -79.92 -55.23
C ALA A 466 -21.75 -79.12 -56.47
N GLU A 467 -20.47 -78.72 -56.49
CA GLU A 467 -19.43 -79.49 -57.19
C GLU A 467 -18.03 -78.92 -56.88
N SER A 468 -17.07 -79.83 -56.74
CA SER A 468 -15.63 -79.55 -56.59
C SER A 468 -14.87 -80.70 -57.23
N PRO A 469 -13.76 -80.42 -57.91
CA PRO A 469 -12.56 -81.19 -57.59
C PRO A 469 -11.27 -80.35 -57.57
N GLY A 470 -10.39 -80.67 -56.62
CA GLY A 470 -8.93 -80.54 -56.77
C GLY A 470 -8.29 -81.95 -56.76
N PRO A 471 -6.98 -82.11 -56.48
CA PRO A 471 -5.95 -81.08 -56.23
C PRO A 471 -4.58 -81.41 -56.92
N THR A 472 -3.47 -80.82 -56.40
CA THR A 472 -2.04 -81.23 -56.56
C THR A 472 -1.35 -80.95 -57.93
N THR A 473 -0.07 -80.52 -58.04
CA THR A 473 1.07 -80.36 -57.08
C THR A 473 2.08 -79.29 -57.56
N GLU A 474 2.84 -78.65 -56.64
CA GLU A 474 4.25 -78.14 -56.77
C GLU A 474 4.64 -77.10 -57.87
N SER A 475 5.60 -76.16 -57.68
CA SER A 475 6.58 -75.94 -56.59
C SER A 475 7.17 -74.50 -56.52
N ARG A 476 7.57 -74.10 -55.29
CA ARG A 476 8.77 -73.33 -54.89
C ARG A 476 9.12 -71.94 -55.49
N GLN A 477 9.14 -70.91 -54.62
CA GLN A 477 10.32 -70.11 -54.15
C GLN A 477 9.82 -68.79 -53.45
N GLU A 478 10.27 -68.27 -52.29
CA GLU A 478 11.03 -68.75 -51.11
C GLU A 478 10.60 -67.94 -49.84
N ARG A 479 11.04 -68.34 -48.63
CA ARG A 479 10.78 -67.70 -47.30
C ARG A 479 12.02 -66.91 -46.81
N PRO A 480 12.08 -66.25 -45.61
CA PRO A 480 11.07 -65.90 -44.58
C PRO A 480 10.92 -64.34 -44.44
N LYS A 481 10.56 -63.62 -43.34
CA LYS A 481 10.18 -63.86 -41.92
C LYS A 481 9.21 -62.69 -41.52
N HIS A 482 8.05 -62.89 -40.88
CA HIS A 482 7.76 -62.91 -39.43
C HIS A 482 8.62 -61.97 -38.53
N GLU A 483 8.02 -61.22 -37.58
CA GLU A 483 7.03 -61.71 -36.59
C GLU A 483 5.98 -60.67 -36.14
N HIS A 484 4.92 -61.14 -35.45
CA HIS A 484 3.66 -60.40 -35.19
C HIS A 484 3.49 -59.97 -33.72
N HIS A 485 2.57 -59.02 -33.49
CA HIS A 485 2.13 -58.55 -32.18
C HIS A 485 0.74 -59.11 -31.82
N THR A 486 0.56 -59.71 -30.64
CA THR A 486 -0.73 -59.76 -29.89
C THR A 486 -0.56 -60.22 -28.42
N GLN A 487 -0.86 -59.31 -27.49
CA GLN A 487 -1.90 -59.39 -26.45
C GLN A 487 -2.08 -60.65 -25.56
N ASP A 488 -1.93 -60.42 -24.24
CA ASP A 488 -2.67 -60.98 -23.08
C ASP A 488 -2.45 -59.98 -21.91
N GLY A 489 -3.19 -59.90 -20.79
CA GLY A 489 -4.29 -60.69 -20.23
C GLY A 489 -4.17 -60.71 -18.69
N ASN A 490 -5.22 -60.29 -17.94
CA ASN A 490 -5.33 -60.24 -16.44
C ASN A 490 -4.46 -59.19 -15.69
N GLY A 491 -4.84 -58.67 -14.51
CA GLY A 491 -6.12 -58.78 -13.77
C GLY A 491 -6.16 -58.09 -12.37
N LEU A 492 -7.34 -57.54 -12.04
CA LEU A 492 -8.01 -57.40 -10.71
C LEU A 492 -7.36 -56.78 -9.42
N ARG A 493 -8.20 -55.93 -8.76
CA ARG A 493 -8.43 -55.74 -7.28
C ARG A 493 -7.68 -54.67 -6.43
N ARG A 494 -8.26 -53.45 -6.44
CA ARG A 494 -9.07 -52.80 -5.36
C ARG A 494 -8.70 -52.97 -3.84
N ARG A 495 -8.38 -51.85 -3.17
CA ARG A 495 -8.86 -51.29 -1.85
C ARG A 495 -7.98 -50.05 -1.53
N ILE A 496 -8.40 -48.86 -1.07
CA ILE A 496 -9.44 -48.36 -0.13
C ILE A 496 -9.18 -48.69 1.34
N ASN A 497 -8.65 -47.68 2.06
CA ASN A 497 -9.11 -47.09 3.34
C ASN A 497 -8.63 -45.61 3.30
N MET A 498 -9.38 -44.55 3.60
CA MET A 498 -10.36 -44.26 4.67
C MET A 498 -9.69 -43.89 6.00
N GLN A 499 -9.63 -42.58 6.26
CA GLN A 499 -9.74 -41.94 7.58
C GLN A 499 -10.11 -40.46 7.35
N GLN A 500 -10.98 -39.91 8.20
CA GLN A 500 -11.49 -38.55 8.15
C GLN A 500 -11.73 -38.06 9.59
N ASP A 501 -11.94 -36.75 9.77
CA ASP A 501 -12.22 -36.00 11.01
C ASP A 501 -10.98 -35.81 11.93
N ASP A 502 -10.80 -34.70 12.65
CA ASP A 502 -11.80 -33.75 13.17
C ASP A 502 -11.31 -32.28 13.32
N HIS A 503 -12.23 -31.40 13.71
CA HIS A 503 -12.09 -29.96 14.03
C HIS A 503 -10.96 -29.54 15.00
N ILE A 504 -10.45 -28.30 14.85
CA ILE A 504 -10.23 -27.33 15.97
C ILE A 504 -10.62 -25.92 15.49
N ALA A 505 -11.26 -25.16 16.38
CA ALA A 505 -11.54 -23.72 16.26
C ALA A 505 -11.02 -22.99 17.51
N GLU A 506 -10.90 -21.66 17.41
CA GLU A 506 -10.74 -20.67 18.49
C GLU A 506 -9.50 -20.80 19.42
N ASP A 507 -8.80 -19.67 19.57
CA ASP A 507 -8.57 -19.07 20.89
C ASP A 507 -8.24 -17.58 20.73
N MET A 508 -9.09 -16.73 21.32
CA MET A 508 -8.67 -15.44 21.86
C MET A 508 -8.30 -15.72 23.32
N ASP A 509 -7.23 -15.11 23.84
CA ASP A 509 -7.41 -14.44 25.12
C ASP A 509 -6.40 -13.33 25.39
N ILE A 510 -6.86 -12.40 26.22
CA ILE A 510 -6.14 -11.25 26.78
C ILE A 510 -5.85 -11.59 28.24
N ASP A 511 -4.61 -11.41 28.76
CA ASP A 511 -4.43 -10.55 29.95
C ASP A 511 -2.98 -10.21 30.37
N THR A 512 -2.88 -9.05 31.02
CA THR A 512 -1.93 -8.55 32.05
C THR A 512 -0.46 -9.03 32.18
N SER A 513 0.43 -8.02 32.12
CA SER A 513 1.53 -7.65 33.08
C SER A 513 1.61 -8.35 34.46
N PRO A 514 2.79 -8.47 35.15
CA PRO A 514 3.74 -7.36 35.31
C PRO A 514 5.26 -7.67 35.43
N THR A 515 6.03 -6.57 35.47
CA THR A 515 7.46 -6.44 35.80
C THR A 515 7.86 -7.01 37.17
N PRO A 516 9.14 -7.36 37.37
CA PRO A 516 9.87 -6.75 38.49
C PRO A 516 11.27 -6.23 38.12
N MET A 517 11.81 -5.36 39.00
CA MET A 517 13.08 -4.63 38.81
C MET A 517 14.34 -5.48 39.02
N GLY A 518 15.40 -5.12 38.30
CA GLY A 518 16.71 -4.82 38.89
C GLY A 518 17.76 -5.93 39.05
N ASN A 519 18.94 -5.72 38.44
CA ASN A 519 20.16 -5.47 39.23
C ASN A 519 21.35 -4.92 38.42
N MET A 520 22.30 -4.30 39.13
CA MET A 520 23.51 -3.67 38.58
C MET A 520 24.70 -4.64 38.45
N SER A 521 25.52 -4.45 37.40
CA SER A 521 27.00 -4.58 37.30
C SER A 521 27.37 -4.26 35.84
N ARG A 522 28.32 -3.38 35.45
CA ARG A 522 29.61 -2.91 36.00
C ARG A 522 30.68 -4.02 36.11
N LYS A 523 31.44 -4.20 35.03
CA LYS A 523 32.90 -4.45 34.92
C LYS A 523 33.23 -4.59 33.41
N ASP A 524 34.08 -3.72 32.87
CA ASP A 524 35.56 -3.84 32.79
C ASP A 524 35.99 -4.80 31.66
N ASP A 525 36.24 -4.24 30.46
CA ASP A 525 37.42 -4.45 29.60
C ASP A 525 37.41 -3.44 28.43
#